data_AF-A0A2V5RG68-F1
#
_entry.id   AF-A0A2V5RG68-F1
#
_cell.length_a   1.000
_cell.length_b   1.000
_cell.length_c   1.000
_cell.angle_alpha   90.00
_cell.angle_beta   90.00
_cell.angle_gamma   90.00
#
_symmetry.space_group_name_H-M   'P 1'
#
loop_
_entity.id
_entity.type
_entity.pdbx_description
1 polymer ?
#
loop_
_entity_poly.entity_id
_entity_poly.type
_entity_poly.pdbx_seq_one_letter_code
_entity_poly.pdbx_strand_id
1 'polypeptide(L)' 'DEIMLITNKGQMVRTRVKEIRETGRNTMGVKLMDLRNGEKLQAIAPVVSQAEEEEAQAAEPTAEKS' A
#
# COMPACT_ATOMS: atom_id res chain seq x y z
N ASP A 1 -0.78 -6.89 9.46
CA ASP A 1 -0.56 -6.19 8.18
C ASP A 1 -1.12 -4.80 8.20
N GLU A 2 -0.38 -3.90 7.57
CA GLU A 2 -0.74 -2.51 7.39
C GLU A 2 -0.42 -2.10 5.96
N ILE A 3 -1.13 -1.09 5.49
CA ILE A 3 -0.89 -0.50 4.18
C ILE A 3 -0.66 1.00 4.34
N MET A 4 0.20 1.54 3.49
CA MET A 4 0.45 2.96 3.35
C MET A 4 -0.22 3.46 2.08
N LEU A 5 -1.06 4.48 2.21
CA LEU A 5 -1.67 5.22 1.12
C LEU A 5 -0.87 6.50 0.91
N ILE A 6 -0.44 6.76 -0.32
CA ILE A 6 0.43 7.90 -0.65
C ILE A 6 -0.23 8.74 -1.73
N THR A 7 -0.39 10.03 -1.50
CA THR A 7 -0.96 10.96 -2.47
C THR A 7 0.10 11.70 -3.28
N ASN A 8 -0.30 12.25 -4.42
CA ASN A 8 0.57 13.07 -5.27
C ASN A 8 1.01 14.40 -4.64
N LYS A 9 0.46 14.77 -3.47
CA LYS A 9 0.82 15.98 -2.73
C LYS A 9 1.60 15.67 -1.44
N GLY A 10 2.06 14.42 -1.27
CA GLY A 10 2.91 13.99 -0.16
C GLY A 10 2.15 13.65 1.12
N GLN A 11 0.81 13.55 1.09
CA GLN A 11 0.07 13.02 2.22
C GLN A 11 0.25 11.50 2.28
N MET A 12 0.58 11.00 3.47
CA MET A 12 0.72 9.58 3.73
C MET A 12 -0.20 9.16 4.87
N VAL A 13 -0.97 8.08 4.65
CA VAL A 13 -1.89 7.52 5.65
C VAL A 13 -1.59 6.05 5.82
N ARG A 14 -1.28 5.65 7.06
CA ARG A 14 -1.10 4.26 7.46
C ARG A 14 -2.42 3.71 7.98
N THR A 15 -2.87 2.60 7.41
CA THR A 15 -4.14 1.95 7.78
C THR A 15 -3.90 0.50 8.13
N ARG A 16 -4.43 0.07 9.27
CA ARG A 16 -4.40 -1.34 9.68
C ARG A 16 -5.39 -2.15 8.86
N VAL A 17 -4.95 -3.25 8.24
CA VAL A 17 -5.81 -4.06 7.36
C VAL A 17 -7.05 -4.56 8.10
N LYS A 18 -6.91 -4.90 9.38
CA LYS A 18 -8.03 -5.33 10.25
C LYS A 18 -9.12 -4.28 10.47
N GLU A 19 -8.85 -3.00 10.20
CA GLU A 19 -9.84 -1.91 10.32
C GLU A 19 -10.59 -1.69 9.01
N ILE A 20 -10.15 -2.31 7.90
CA ILE A 20 -10.80 -2.21 6.60
C ILE A 20 -11.99 -3.17 6.58
N ARG A 21 -13.17 -2.61 6.35
CA ARG A 21 -14.40 -3.40 6.22
C ARG A 21 -14.30 -4.35 5.03
N GLU A 22 -14.58 -5.62 5.29
CA GLU A 22 -14.73 -6.62 4.23
C GLU A 22 -15.95 -6.32 3.35
N THR A 23 -15.74 -6.33 2.03
CA THR A 23 -16.79 -6.11 1.03
C THR A 23 -16.70 -7.15 -0.06
N GLY A 24 -17.85 -7.54 -0.63
CA GLY A 24 -17.92 -8.54 -1.69
C GLY A 24 -17.27 -8.07 -3.01
N ARG A 25 -17.01 -9.02 -3.91
CA ARG A 25 -16.31 -8.77 -5.19
C ARG A 25 -17.05 -7.84 -6.14
N ASN A 26 -18.39 -7.78 -6.07
CA ASN A 26 -19.22 -6.90 -6.89
C ASN A 26 -19.70 -5.69 -6.09
N THR A 27 -18.75 -4.91 -5.55
CA THR A 27 -19.04 -3.71 -4.76
C THR A 27 -18.04 -2.59 -5.11
N MET A 28 -18.37 -1.36 -4.72
CA MET A 28 -17.47 -0.19 -4.86
C MET A 28 -16.40 -0.12 -3.75
N GLY A 29 -16.43 -1.04 -2.79
CA GLY A 29 -15.55 -1.01 -1.62
C GLY A 29 -15.91 0.08 -0.60
N VAL A 30 -14.92 0.44 0.23
CA VAL A 30 -15.04 1.47 1.26
C VAL A 30 -13.98 2.56 1.09
N LYS A 31 -14.30 3.76 1.55
CA LYS A 31 -13.37 4.89 1.53
C LYS A 31 -12.37 4.77 2.69
N LEU A 32 -11.08 4.72 2.36
CA LEU A 32 -9.99 4.62 3.34
C LEU A 32 -9.41 5.98 3.75
N MET A 33 -9.51 7.00 2.90
CA MET A 33 -9.02 8.35 3.19
C MET A 33 -9.84 9.43 2.47
N ASP A 34 -9.85 10.62 3.06
CA ASP A 34 -10.30 11.84 2.41
C ASP A 34 -9.16 12.43 1.57
N LEU A 35 -9.44 12.69 0.29
CA LEU A 35 -8.52 13.41 -0.59
C LEU A 35 -8.93 14.89 -0.64
N ARG A 36 -7.95 15.79 -0.55
CA ARG A 36 -8.21 17.22 -0.69
C ARG A 36 -8.44 17.58 -2.16
N ASN A 37 -8.91 18.80 -2.41
CA ASN A 37 -9.15 19.25 -3.79
C ASN A 37 -7.88 19.19 -4.65
N GLY A 38 -8.00 18.55 -5.81
CA GLY A 38 -6.91 18.32 -6.76
C GLY A 38 -5.83 17.35 -6.25
N GLU A 39 -6.08 16.65 -5.16
CA GLU A 39 -5.24 15.55 -4.68
C GLU A 39 -5.74 14.23 -5.24
N LYS A 40 -4.81 13.33 -5.54
CA LYS A 40 -5.10 11.99 -6.04
C LYS A 40 -4.23 10.99 -5.29
N LEU A 41 -4.77 9.80 -5.08
CA LEU A 41 -3.98 8.67 -4.62
C LEU A 41 -2.97 8.31 -5.72
N GLN A 42 -1.69 8.29 -5.37
CA GLN A 42 -0.59 8.02 -6.28
C GLN A 42 -0.07 6.59 -6.11
N ALA A 43 0.03 6.10 -4.88
CA ALA A 43 0.53 4.76 -4.59
C ALA A 43 -0.11 4.14 -3.35
N ILE A 44 -0.08 2.81 -3.31
CA ILE A 44 -0.41 1.99 -2.15
C ILE A 44 0.74 0.99 -1.98
N ALA A 45 1.25 0.85 -0.75
CA ALA A 45 2.31 -0.09 -0.44
C ALA A 45 1.98 -0.86 0.84
N PRO A 46 2.30 -2.16 0.94
CA PRO A 46 2.29 -2.86 2.21
C PRO A 46 3.38 -2.28 3.12
N VAL A 47 3.10 -2.20 4.41
CA VAL A 47 4.10 -1.89 5.42
C VAL A 47 4.67 -3.22 5.90
N VAL A 48 5.91 -3.48 5.50
CA VAL A 48 6.68 -4.67 5.88
C VAL A 48 7.66 -4.31 6.98
N SER A 49 8.00 -5.30 7.81
CA SER A 49 9.07 -5.12 8.81
C SER A 49 10.44 -5.22 8.16
N GLN A 50 11.49 -4.66 8.80
CA GLN A 50 12.86 -4.78 8.26
C GLN A 50 13.28 -6.23 8.00
N ALA A 51 12.85 -7.16 8.86
CA ALA A 51 13.15 -8.59 8.67
C ALA A 51 12.50 -9.14 7.39
N GLU A 52 11.27 -8.73 7.09
CA GLU A 52 10.57 -9.12 5.86
C GLU A 52 11.17 -8.46 4.60
N GLU A 53 11.66 -7.22 4.72
CA GLU A 53 12.37 -6.53 3.64
C GLU A 53 13.71 -7.21 3.31
N GLU A 54 14.45 -7.64 4.33
CA GLU A 54 15.71 -8.37 4.18
C GLU A 54 15.50 -9.75 3.53
N GLU A 55 14.46 -10.48 3.94
CA GLU A 55 14.07 -11.75 3.31
C GLU A 55 13.64 -11.58 1.85
N ALA A 56 12.87 -10.54 1.53
CA ALA A 56 12.45 -10.25 0.16
C ALA A 56 13.64 -9.89 -0.75
N GLN A 57 14.61 -9.13 -0.25
CA GLN A 57 15.84 -8.77 -0.99
C GLN A 57 16.78 -9.96 -1.18
N ALA A 58 16.79 -10.92 -0.24
CA ALA A 58 17.57 -12.15 -0.36
C ALA A 58 16.99 -13.15 -1.38
N ALA A 59 15.72 -12.98 -1.78
CA ALA A 59 15.00 -13.90 -2.65
C ALA A 59 15.02 -13.52 -4.15
N GLU A 60 15.61 -12.38 -4.55
CA GLU A 60 15.81 -12.04 -5.96
C GLU A 60 17.11 -12.67 -6.49
N PRO A 61 17.08 -13.73 -7.34
CA PRO A 61 18.26 -14.14 -8.07
C PRO A 61 18.56 -13.09 -9.14
N THR A 62 19.84 -12.73 -9.24
CA THR A 62 20.42 -11.87 -10.26
C THR A 62 19.96 -12.27 -11.67
N ALA A 63 18.95 -11.59 -12.22
CA ALA A 63 18.64 -11.62 -13.65
C ALA A 63 19.26 -10.38 -14.31
N GLU A 64 20.59 -10.35 -14.32
CA GLU A 64 21.37 -9.37 -15.08
C GLU A 64 21.54 -9.86 -16.52
N LYS A 65 20.97 -9.09 -17.45
CA LYS A 65 21.30 -8.88 -18.87
C LYS A 65 21.84 -10.05 -19.72
N SER A 66 21.12 -10.32 -20.81
CA SER A 66 21.71 -10.70 -22.11
C SER A 66 21.20 -9.77 -23.19
#